data_AF-A0A9E6CBG7-F1
#
_entry.id   AF-A0A9E6CBG7-F1
#
_cell.length_a   1.000
_cell.length_b   1.000
_cell.length_c   1.000
_cell.angle_alpha   90.00
_cell.angle_beta   90.00
_cell.angle_gamma   90.00
#
_symmetry.space_group_name_H-M   'P 1'
#
loop_
_entity.id
_entity.type
_entity.pdbx_description
1 polymer ?
#
loop_
_entity_poly.entity_id
_entity_poly.type
_entity_poly.pdbx_seq_one_letter_code
_entity_poly.pdbx_strand_id
1 'polypeptide(L)'
;MKKWFQYIIPVMALMLMAYAYEDLRSESEMPVVFVPDRPAPKPAVYPRLEDSAGLAQEQVRVPFVGKDFVGFKEALAYNESGGRYHVVNSLGFMGKYQFGRTTLKELRIDGRRFLKDPRLQEEAFRRYVARNRKILAKEIRRYAGKRIHGILITESGILAAAHLAGAGAVKKYLHSYGKVSARDAYGTRIEDYLRRFGGYDLSGLEEARR
;
A
#
# COMPACT_ATOMS: atom_id res chain seq x y z
N MET A 1 27.87 40.30 -9.61
CA MET A 1 26.74 39.34 -9.54
C MET A 1 26.61 38.66 -10.91
N LYS A 2 26.65 37.32 -10.93
CA LYS A 2 27.07 36.53 -12.11
C LYS A 2 25.95 36.45 -13.16
N LYS A 3 26.14 37.10 -14.32
CA LYS A 3 25.18 37.19 -15.46
C LYS A 3 24.99 35.88 -16.25
N TRP A 4 25.76 34.84 -15.94
CA TRP A 4 25.72 33.54 -16.61
C TRP A 4 24.42 32.73 -16.43
N PHE A 5 23.59 33.03 -15.43
CA PHE A 5 22.35 32.28 -15.16
C PHE A 5 21.28 32.46 -16.26
N GLN A 6 21.32 33.58 -16.98
CA GLN A 6 20.39 33.88 -18.07
C GLN A 6 20.55 32.94 -19.27
N TYR A 7 21.71 32.29 -19.41
CA TYR A 7 22.00 31.38 -20.51
C TYR A 7 21.76 29.90 -20.14
N ILE A 8 21.70 29.55 -18.86
CA ILE A 8 21.49 28.16 -18.40
C ILE A 8 20.03 27.75 -18.52
N ILE A 9 19.10 28.65 -18.18
CA ILE A 9 17.66 28.40 -18.22
C ILE A 9 17.17 28.02 -19.64
N PRO A 10 17.51 28.76 -20.73
CA PRO A 10 17.07 28.39 -22.06
C PRO A 10 17.68 27.07 -22.56
N VAL A 11 18.93 26.76 -22.19
CA VAL A 11 19.58 25.48 -22.58
C VAL A 11 18.92 24.29 -21.88
N MET A 12 18.57 24.42 -20.60
CA MET A 12 17.84 23.39 -19.85
C MET A 12 16.41 23.19 -20.39
N ALA A 13 15.72 24.27 -20.77
CA ALA A 13 14.41 24.17 -21.39
C ALA A 13 14.46 23.47 -22.76
N LEU A 14 15.51 23.71 -23.55
CA LEU A 14 15.71 23.07 -24.84
C LEU A 14 16.07 21.58 -24.70
N MET A 15 16.86 21.20 -23.68
CA MET A 15 17.10 19.79 -23.33
C MET A 15 15.82 19.08 -22.86
N LEU A 16 14.99 19.73 -22.03
CA LEU A 16 13.72 19.16 -21.57
C LEU A 16 12.73 18.97 -22.73
N MET A 17 12.66 19.93 -23.66
CA MET A 17 11.87 19.80 -24.89
C MET A 17 12.39 18.69 -25.81
N ALA A 18 13.72 18.56 -25.97
CA ALA A 18 14.31 17.49 -26.75
C ALA A 18 14.00 16.11 -26.13
N TYR A 19 14.13 15.97 -24.81
CA TYR A 19 13.79 14.73 -24.10
C TYR A 19 12.30 14.38 -24.23
N ALA A 20 11.40 15.36 -24.06
CA ALA A 20 9.97 15.16 -24.25
C ALA A 20 9.62 14.79 -25.71
N TYR A 21 10.34 15.34 -26.69
CA TYR A 21 10.17 15.01 -28.10
C TYR A 21 10.64 13.58 -28.43
N GLU A 22 11.75 13.13 -27.84
CA GLU A 22 12.27 11.76 -28.00
C GLU A 22 11.30 10.71 -27.40
N ASP A 23 10.70 11.01 -26.25
CA ASP A 23 9.72 10.14 -25.57
C ASP A 23 8.41 10.01 -26.37
N LEU A 24 7.90 11.12 -26.92
CA LEU A 24 6.75 11.12 -27.82
C LEU A 24 7.03 10.39 -29.15
N ARG A 25 8.27 10.45 -29.65
CA ARG A 25 8.68 9.70 -30.84
C ARG A 25 8.71 8.19 -30.56
N SER A 26 9.16 7.78 -29.38
CA SER A 26 9.20 6.37 -28.94
C SER A 26 7.81 5.73 -28.92
N GLU A 27 6.75 6.46 -28.57
CA GLU A 27 5.37 5.95 -28.62
C GLU A 27 4.86 5.76 -30.07
N SER A 28 5.38 6.51 -31.04
CA SER A 28 4.92 6.45 -32.44
C SER A 28 5.56 5.32 -33.27
N GLU A 29 6.73 4.81 -32.85
CA GLU A 29 7.44 3.72 -33.50
C GLU A 29 7.29 2.41 -32.71
N MET A 30 6.05 1.96 -32.48
CA MET A 30 5.78 0.63 -31.93
C MET A 30 6.22 -0.45 -32.93
N PRO A 31 7.16 -1.35 -32.60
CA PRO A 31 7.52 -2.44 -33.49
C PRO A 31 6.33 -3.39 -33.66
N VAL A 32 5.99 -3.71 -34.91
CA VAL A 32 5.04 -4.78 -35.22
C VAL A 32 5.65 -6.08 -34.70
N VAL A 33 5.19 -6.52 -33.53
CA VAL A 33 5.54 -7.84 -33.00
C VAL A 33 4.91 -8.87 -33.94
N PHE A 34 5.74 -9.61 -34.66
CA PHE A 34 5.31 -10.78 -35.43
C PHE A 34 4.80 -11.83 -34.44
N VAL A 35 3.48 -11.86 -34.25
CA VAL A 35 2.80 -12.92 -33.52
C VAL A 35 2.75 -14.12 -34.47
N PRO A 36 3.42 -15.25 -34.19
CA PRO A 36 3.23 -16.44 -35.02
C PRO A 36 1.74 -16.81 -34.98
N ASP A 37 1.15 -17.15 -36.14
CA ASP A 37 -0.24 -17.57 -36.28
C ASP A 37 -0.58 -18.61 -35.19
N ARG A 38 -1.16 -18.14 -34.09
CA ARG A 38 -1.78 -19.03 -33.13
C ARG A 38 -3.01 -19.57 -33.83
N PRO A 39 -3.24 -20.89 -33.84
CA PRO A 39 -4.51 -21.42 -34.32
C PRO A 39 -5.62 -20.68 -33.57
N ALA A 40 -6.60 -20.18 -34.31
CA ALA A 40 -7.71 -19.42 -33.76
C ALA A 40 -8.22 -20.15 -32.50
N PRO A 41 -8.37 -19.46 -31.35
CA PRO A 41 -9.00 -20.09 -30.20
C PRO A 41 -10.34 -20.61 -30.70
N LYS A 42 -10.58 -21.92 -30.52
CA LYS A 42 -11.90 -22.52 -30.80
C LYS A 42 -12.93 -21.59 -30.15
N PRO A 43 -13.99 -21.16 -30.89
CA PRO A 43 -14.98 -20.27 -30.31
C PRO A 43 -15.44 -20.91 -29.01
N ALA A 44 -15.23 -20.20 -27.91
CA ALA A 44 -15.73 -20.65 -26.63
C ALA A 44 -17.24 -20.81 -26.83
N VAL A 45 -17.72 -22.05 -26.68
CA VAL A 45 -19.14 -22.32 -26.61
C VAL A 45 -19.58 -21.73 -25.28
N TYR A 46 -19.96 -20.45 -25.32
CA TYR A 46 -20.63 -19.83 -24.20
C TYR A 46 -21.99 -20.52 -24.08
N PRO A 47 -22.34 -21.10 -22.92
CA PRO A 47 -23.69 -21.62 -22.72
C PRO A 47 -24.68 -20.50 -23.05
N ARG A 48 -25.67 -20.83 -23.88
CA ARG A 48 -26.70 -19.87 -24.28
C ARG A 48 -27.44 -19.46 -23.01
N LEU A 49 -27.80 -18.18 -22.87
CA LEU A 49 -28.44 -17.64 -21.67
C LEU A 49 -29.71 -18.39 -21.22
N GLU A 50 -30.31 -19.20 -22.08
CA GLU A 50 -31.47 -20.05 -21.78
C GLU A 50 -31.09 -21.30 -20.94
N ASP A 51 -29.82 -21.73 -20.96
CA ASP A 51 -29.31 -22.86 -20.16
C ASP A 51 -28.98 -22.45 -18.70
N SER A 52 -29.17 -21.17 -18.35
CA SER A 52 -28.83 -20.62 -17.03
C SER A 52 -29.85 -20.92 -15.93
N ALA A 53 -30.99 -21.56 -16.27
CA ALA A 53 -32.01 -21.96 -15.30
C ALA A 53 -31.49 -22.96 -14.23
N GLY A 54 -30.37 -23.64 -14.51
CA GLY A 54 -29.71 -24.56 -13.58
C GLY A 54 -28.47 -24.01 -12.83
N LEU A 55 -28.05 -22.77 -13.11
CA LEU A 55 -26.87 -22.15 -12.47
C LEU A 55 -27.25 -21.15 -11.37
N ALA A 56 -28.53 -21.02 -11.06
CA ALA A 56 -28.98 -20.29 -9.90
C ALA A 56 -28.54 -21.04 -8.63
N GLN A 57 -27.56 -20.47 -7.93
CA GLN A 57 -27.17 -20.77 -6.54
C GLN A 57 -25.93 -21.64 -6.30
N GLU A 58 -24.87 -21.53 -7.10
CA GLU A 58 -23.55 -21.59 -6.47
C GLU A 58 -23.15 -20.16 -6.09
N GLN A 59 -23.50 -19.76 -4.86
CA GLN A 59 -22.90 -18.59 -4.24
C GLN A 59 -21.40 -18.83 -4.20
N VAL A 60 -20.65 -18.20 -5.11
CA VAL A 60 -19.20 -18.08 -4.99
C VAL A 60 -18.96 -17.38 -3.65
N ARG A 61 -18.65 -18.16 -2.61
CA ARG A 61 -18.27 -17.65 -1.30
C ARG A 61 -16.89 -17.03 -1.45
N VAL A 62 -16.84 -15.83 -2.00
CA VAL A 62 -15.68 -14.97 -1.86
C VAL A 62 -15.42 -14.83 -0.36
N PRO A 63 -14.25 -15.24 0.15
CA PRO A 63 -13.97 -15.13 1.57
C PRO A 63 -13.93 -13.64 1.93
N PHE A 64 -15.05 -13.14 2.46
CA PHE A 64 -15.10 -11.79 3.01
C PHE A 64 -14.48 -11.83 4.39
N VAL A 65 -13.29 -11.27 4.49
CA VAL A 65 -12.46 -11.28 5.71
C VAL A 65 -13.03 -10.36 6.83
N GLY A 66 -14.27 -9.88 6.67
CA GLY A 66 -14.96 -9.08 7.68
C GLY A 66 -14.22 -7.80 8.05
N LYS A 67 -14.55 -7.30 9.24
CA LYS A 67 -13.86 -6.18 9.88
C LYS A 67 -12.98 -6.65 11.04
N ASP A 68 -12.41 -7.85 10.95
CA ASP A 68 -11.50 -8.39 11.96
C ASP A 68 -10.01 -8.06 11.65
N PHE A 69 -9.09 -8.62 12.44
CA PHE A 69 -7.66 -8.39 12.26
C PHE A 69 -7.12 -8.96 10.95
N VAL A 70 -7.67 -10.08 10.48
CA VAL A 70 -7.29 -10.65 9.19
C VAL A 70 -7.75 -9.72 8.08
N GLY A 71 -8.98 -9.20 8.15
CA GLY A 71 -9.49 -8.21 7.20
C GLY A 71 -8.68 -6.92 7.19
N PHE A 72 -8.27 -6.42 8.35
CA PHE A 72 -7.38 -5.26 8.46
C PHE A 72 -6.06 -5.49 7.72
N LYS A 73 -5.42 -6.62 8.00
CA LYS A 73 -4.12 -7.00 7.45
C LYS A 73 -4.19 -7.21 5.93
N GLU A 74 -5.19 -7.94 5.44
CA GLU A 74 -5.34 -8.19 4.00
C GLU A 74 -5.73 -6.93 3.22
N ALA A 75 -6.59 -6.08 3.78
CA ALA A 75 -6.93 -4.79 3.16
C ALA A 75 -5.69 -3.89 3.04
N LEU A 76 -4.87 -3.83 4.08
CA LEU A 76 -3.61 -3.08 4.05
C LEU A 76 -2.64 -3.69 3.02
N ALA A 77 -2.43 -5.01 3.05
CA ALA A 77 -1.56 -5.71 2.11
C ALA A 77 -1.95 -5.50 0.64
N TYR A 78 -3.26 -5.51 0.36
CA TYR A 78 -3.77 -5.24 -0.98
C TYR A 78 -3.41 -3.82 -1.43
N ASN A 79 -3.55 -2.84 -0.54
CA ASN A 79 -3.16 -1.46 -0.83
C ASN A 79 -1.66 -1.26 -1.02
N GLU A 80 -0.82 -1.98 -0.27
CA GLU A 80 0.64 -1.86 -0.33
C GLU A 80 1.24 -2.55 -1.57
N SER A 81 0.80 -3.78 -1.88
CA SER A 81 1.47 -4.60 -2.92
C SER A 81 0.52 -5.39 -3.82
N GLY A 82 -0.79 -5.33 -3.57
CA GLY A 82 -1.75 -6.29 -4.12
C GLY A 82 -1.63 -7.69 -3.49
N GLY A 83 -1.05 -7.80 -2.30
CA GLY A 83 -0.88 -9.10 -1.61
C GLY A 83 0.36 -9.91 -2.01
N ARG A 84 1.32 -9.32 -2.75
CA ARG A 84 2.47 -10.04 -3.32
C ARG A 84 3.65 -10.12 -2.35
N TYR A 85 4.09 -11.31 -1.99
CA TYR A 85 5.20 -11.51 -1.03
C TYR A 85 6.60 -11.25 -1.60
N HIS A 86 6.78 -11.30 -2.92
CA HIS A 86 8.11 -11.31 -3.54
C HIS A 86 8.43 -10.05 -4.35
N VAL A 87 7.78 -8.93 -4.02
CA VAL A 87 7.97 -7.66 -4.73
C VAL A 87 8.82 -6.69 -3.93
N VAL A 88 9.54 -5.83 -4.65
CA VAL A 88 10.29 -4.71 -4.09
C VAL A 88 9.97 -3.48 -4.92
N ASN A 89 9.57 -2.37 -4.30
CA ASN A 89 9.33 -1.13 -5.04
C ASN A 89 10.62 -0.35 -5.33
N SER A 90 10.52 0.74 -6.09
CA SER A 90 11.66 1.59 -6.46
C SER A 90 12.40 2.21 -5.26
N LEU A 91 11.74 2.33 -4.10
CA LEU A 91 12.32 2.84 -2.86
C LEU A 91 12.92 1.72 -1.97
N GLY A 92 12.88 0.46 -2.42
CA GLY A 92 13.44 -0.69 -1.70
C GLY A 92 12.54 -1.23 -0.59
N PHE A 93 11.23 -0.94 -0.62
CA PHE A 93 10.25 -1.49 0.32
C PHE A 93 9.86 -2.89 -0.16
N MET A 94 9.80 -3.85 0.77
CA MET A 94 9.83 -5.27 0.45
C MET A 94 8.54 -5.99 0.86
N GLY A 95 8.11 -6.90 -0.01
CA GLY A 95 7.10 -7.91 0.27
C GLY A 95 5.68 -7.39 0.38
N LYS A 96 4.82 -8.25 0.93
CA LYS A 96 3.35 -8.09 0.93
C LYS A 96 2.89 -6.79 1.59
N TYR A 97 3.61 -6.37 2.64
CA TYR A 97 3.33 -5.17 3.43
C TYR A 97 4.34 -4.05 3.17
N GLN A 98 5.12 -4.12 2.09
CA GLN A 98 6.09 -3.08 1.72
C GLN A 98 6.95 -2.61 2.90
N PHE A 99 7.63 -3.52 3.60
CA PHE A 99 8.48 -3.13 4.72
C PHE A 99 9.78 -2.45 4.25
N GLY A 100 10.07 -1.27 4.80
CA GLY A 100 11.35 -0.59 4.62
C GLY A 100 12.50 -1.27 5.37
N ARG A 101 13.74 -1.09 4.88
CA ARG A 101 14.96 -1.68 5.46
C ARG A 101 15.17 -1.31 6.93
N THR A 102 14.88 -0.06 7.31
CA THR A 102 15.00 0.40 8.70
C THR A 102 14.05 -0.36 9.62
N THR A 103 12.80 -0.56 9.21
CA THR A 103 11.82 -1.30 9.99
C THR A 103 12.19 -2.77 10.14
N LEU A 104 12.69 -3.42 9.09
CA LEU A 104 13.20 -4.80 9.20
C LEU A 104 14.39 -4.89 10.17
N LYS A 105 15.30 -3.92 10.14
CA LYS A 105 16.42 -3.83 11.08
C LYS A 105 15.93 -3.68 12.53
N GLU A 106 14.93 -2.83 12.78
CA GLU A 106 14.29 -2.69 14.09
C GLU A 106 13.65 -3.99 14.58
N LEU A 107 13.07 -4.78 13.66
CA LEU A 107 12.51 -6.10 13.96
C LEU A 107 13.56 -7.21 14.04
N ARG A 108 14.84 -6.88 13.80
CA ARG A 108 15.98 -7.81 13.75
C ARG A 108 15.81 -8.90 12.69
N ILE A 109 15.27 -8.53 11.53
CA ILE A 109 15.00 -9.41 10.40
C ILE A 109 15.92 -9.04 9.24
N ASP A 110 16.58 -10.05 8.66
CA ASP A 110 17.35 -9.88 7.42
C ASP A 110 16.43 -9.76 6.20
N GLY A 111 16.67 -8.76 5.35
CA GLY A 111 15.82 -8.47 4.18
C GLY A 111 15.85 -9.56 3.10
N ARG A 112 16.98 -10.27 2.93
CA ARG A 112 17.06 -11.36 1.93
C ARG A 112 16.25 -12.55 2.39
N ARG A 113 16.32 -12.89 3.68
CA ARG A 113 15.46 -13.92 4.28
C ARG A 113 13.99 -13.52 4.24
N PHE A 114 13.68 -12.26 4.56
CA PHE A 114 12.33 -11.73 4.59
C PHE A 114 11.57 -11.94 3.27
N LEU A 115 12.19 -11.63 2.13
CA LEU A 115 11.56 -11.80 0.82
C LEU A 115 11.34 -13.25 0.41
N LYS A 116 12.08 -14.21 0.99
CA LYS A 116 11.97 -15.63 0.66
C LYS A 116 10.97 -16.39 1.53
N ASP A 117 10.54 -15.80 2.65
CA ASP A 117 9.74 -16.47 3.66
C ASP A 117 8.42 -15.71 3.91
N PRO A 118 7.32 -16.08 3.24
CA PRO A 118 6.01 -15.47 3.45
C PRO A 118 5.54 -15.53 4.91
N ARG A 119 5.85 -16.61 5.65
CA ARG A 119 5.45 -16.75 7.05
C ARG A 119 6.16 -15.73 7.92
N LEU A 120 7.43 -15.47 7.65
CA LEU A 120 8.19 -14.42 8.33
C LEU A 120 7.61 -13.03 8.04
N GLN A 121 7.08 -12.77 6.84
CA GLN A 121 6.41 -11.49 6.56
C GLN A 121 5.13 -11.30 7.37
N GLU A 122 4.34 -12.35 7.49
CA GLU A 122 3.12 -12.38 8.30
C GLU A 122 3.42 -12.17 9.80
N GLU A 123 4.45 -12.84 10.31
CA GLU A 123 4.91 -12.68 11.70
C GLU A 123 5.47 -11.26 11.94
N ALA A 124 6.31 -10.76 11.03
CA ALA A 124 6.89 -9.43 11.11
C ALA A 124 5.80 -8.36 11.14
N PHE A 125 4.77 -8.48 10.30
CA PHE A 125 3.64 -7.57 10.29
C PHE A 125 2.91 -7.56 11.64
N ARG A 126 2.58 -8.74 12.17
CA ARG A 126 1.92 -8.87 13.48
C ARG A 126 2.76 -8.22 14.59
N ARG A 127 4.06 -8.53 14.64
CA ARG A 127 5.00 -7.96 15.62
C ARG A 127 5.11 -6.44 15.50
N TYR A 128 5.15 -5.93 14.28
CA TYR A 128 5.21 -4.49 14.01
C TYR A 128 3.96 -3.76 14.49
N VAL A 129 2.77 -4.27 14.14
CA VAL A 129 1.49 -3.69 14.58
C VAL A 129 1.36 -3.74 16.10
N ALA A 130 1.70 -4.87 16.73
CA ALA A 130 1.68 -5.01 18.20
C ALA A 130 2.63 -4.02 18.90
N ARG A 131 3.85 -3.82 18.35
CA ARG A 131 4.79 -2.82 18.85
C ARG A 131 4.23 -1.41 18.72
N ASN A 132 3.70 -1.04 17.56
CA ASN A 132 3.11 0.28 17.34
C ASN A 132 1.89 0.53 18.23
N ARG A 133 1.05 -0.48 18.47
CA ARG A 133 -0.07 -0.43 19.43
C ARG A 133 0.40 -0.04 20.82
N LYS A 134 1.49 -0.63 21.30
CA LYS A 134 2.11 -0.28 22.59
C LYS A 134 2.65 1.16 22.59
N ILE A 135 3.39 1.55 21.55
CA ILE A 135 3.99 2.89 21.42
C ILE A 135 2.91 4.00 21.40
N LEU A 136 1.77 3.73 20.77
CA LEU A 136 0.66 4.66 20.56
C LEU A 136 -0.49 4.46 21.56
N ALA A 137 -0.33 3.62 22.58
CA ALA A 137 -1.42 3.27 23.50
C ALA A 137 -2.07 4.51 24.16
N LYS A 138 -1.26 5.54 24.47
CA LYS A 138 -1.77 6.81 25.04
C LYS A 138 -2.60 7.58 24.02
N GLU A 139 -2.11 7.67 22.78
CA GLU A 139 -2.81 8.33 21.68
C GLU A 139 -4.11 7.60 21.32
N ILE A 140 -4.07 6.27 21.20
CA ILE A 140 -5.25 5.45 20.92
C ILE A 140 -6.34 5.73 21.96
N ARG A 141 -6.01 5.64 23.26
CA ARG A 141 -6.97 5.95 24.34
C ARG A 141 -7.50 7.38 24.29
N ARG A 142 -6.68 8.35 23.88
CA ARG A 142 -7.05 9.78 23.90
C ARG A 142 -7.87 10.19 22.68
N TYR A 143 -7.64 9.58 21.52
CA TYR A 143 -8.17 10.06 20.24
C TYR A 143 -9.15 9.10 19.57
N ALA A 144 -9.13 7.79 19.87
CA ALA A 144 -10.12 6.88 19.31
C ALA A 144 -11.55 7.34 19.65
N GLY A 145 -12.44 7.29 18.66
CA GLY A 145 -13.81 7.79 18.75
C GLY A 145 -13.98 9.29 18.45
N LYS A 146 -12.91 10.08 18.41
CA LYS A 146 -12.99 11.51 18.07
C LYS A 146 -12.99 11.74 16.56
N ARG A 147 -13.42 12.94 16.15
CA ARG A 147 -13.29 13.40 14.76
C ARG A 147 -12.21 14.48 14.65
N ILE A 148 -11.31 14.33 13.69
CA ILE A 148 -10.31 15.34 13.31
C ILE A 148 -10.51 15.63 11.83
N HIS A 149 -10.81 16.87 11.47
CA HIS A 149 -11.14 17.27 10.09
C HIS A 149 -12.17 16.34 9.40
N GLY A 150 -13.22 15.97 10.15
CA GLY A 150 -14.28 15.08 9.68
C GLY A 150 -13.94 13.58 9.68
N ILE A 151 -12.69 13.19 9.91
CA ILE A 151 -12.25 11.79 9.93
C ILE A 151 -12.49 11.21 11.32
N LEU A 152 -13.25 10.10 11.41
CA LEU A 152 -13.38 9.33 12.64
C LEU A 152 -12.05 8.63 12.93
N ILE A 153 -11.43 8.98 14.04
CA ILE A 153 -10.19 8.37 14.49
C ILE A 153 -10.52 7.04 15.16
N THR A 154 -9.88 5.97 14.70
CA THR A 154 -10.04 4.61 15.24
C THR A 154 -8.68 4.00 15.51
N GLU A 155 -8.63 2.95 16.34
CA GLU A 155 -7.38 2.25 16.64
C GLU A 155 -6.72 1.68 15.36
N SER A 156 -7.50 1.00 14.52
CA SER A 156 -7.03 0.44 13.24
C SER A 156 -6.54 1.51 12.27
N GLY A 157 -7.24 2.64 12.17
CA GLY A 157 -6.76 3.78 11.38
C GLY A 157 -5.44 4.34 11.89
N ILE A 158 -5.28 4.48 13.22
CA ILE A 158 -4.03 4.95 13.84
C ILE A 158 -2.86 4.01 13.52
N LEU A 159 -3.06 2.70 13.62
CA LEU A 159 -2.00 1.72 13.36
C LEU A 159 -1.65 1.62 11.88
N ALA A 160 -2.64 1.74 10.98
CA ALA A 160 -2.39 1.84 9.54
C ALA A 160 -1.60 3.12 9.20
N ALA A 161 -1.99 4.28 9.74
CA ALA A 161 -1.25 5.52 9.54
C ALA A 161 0.19 5.42 10.09
N ALA A 162 0.39 4.66 11.17
CA ALA A 162 1.72 4.40 11.70
C ALA A 162 2.54 3.46 10.81
N HIS A 163 1.90 2.57 10.05
CA HIS A 163 2.56 1.77 9.03
C HIS A 163 3.06 2.64 7.88
N LEU A 164 2.24 3.59 7.42
CA LEU A 164 2.60 4.53 6.36
C LEU A 164 3.76 5.47 6.76
N ALA A 165 3.59 6.19 7.87
CA ALA A 165 4.42 7.35 8.20
C ALA A 165 5.24 7.19 9.51
N GLY A 166 5.11 6.06 10.18
CA GLY A 166 5.71 5.81 11.48
C GLY A 166 4.92 6.40 12.66
N ALA A 167 5.06 5.79 13.83
CA ALA A 167 4.33 6.20 15.04
C ALA A 167 4.62 7.64 15.48
N GLY A 168 5.84 8.15 15.26
CA GLY A 168 6.21 9.52 15.62
C GLY A 168 5.44 10.57 14.80
N ALA A 169 5.24 10.34 13.51
CA ALA A 169 4.45 11.24 12.65
C ALA A 169 2.98 11.24 13.05
N VAL A 170 2.42 10.06 13.37
CA VAL A 170 1.04 9.93 13.86
C VAL A 170 0.84 10.68 15.18
N LYS A 171 1.81 10.63 16.11
CA LYS A 171 1.75 11.43 17.34
C LYS A 171 1.64 12.92 17.05
N LYS A 172 2.49 13.44 16.17
CA LYS A 172 2.47 14.86 15.77
C LYS A 172 1.13 15.24 15.14
N TYR A 173 0.60 14.39 14.26
CA TYR A 173 -0.72 14.59 13.65
C TYR A 173 -1.84 14.67 14.69
N LEU A 174 -1.92 13.67 15.58
CA LEU A 174 -2.98 13.61 16.58
C LEU A 174 -2.88 14.76 17.59
N HIS A 175 -1.68 15.08 18.08
CA HIS A 175 -1.46 16.13 19.08
C HIS A 175 -1.71 17.53 18.53
N SER A 176 -1.50 17.73 17.22
CA SER A 176 -1.80 18.99 16.55
C SER A 176 -3.25 19.10 16.04
N TYR A 177 -4.10 18.10 16.34
CA TYR A 177 -5.45 18.00 15.80
C TYR A 177 -5.48 18.14 14.26
N GLY A 178 -4.53 17.48 13.59
CA GLY A 178 -4.43 17.44 12.14
C GLY A 178 -3.80 18.66 11.48
N LYS A 179 -3.28 19.64 12.23
CA LYS A 179 -2.55 20.79 11.67
C LYS A 179 -1.17 20.40 11.11
N VAL A 180 -0.53 19.39 11.70
CA VAL A 180 0.75 18.84 11.22
C VAL A 180 0.46 17.47 10.60
N SER A 181 0.59 17.34 9.27
CA SER A 181 0.42 16.05 8.58
C SER A 181 1.67 15.70 7.79
N ALA A 182 2.07 14.43 7.88
CA ALA A 182 3.17 13.89 7.09
C ALA A 182 2.62 13.23 5.81
N ARG A 183 3.50 13.16 4.82
CA ARG A 183 3.28 12.42 3.58
C ARG A 183 4.38 11.39 3.41
N ASP A 184 4.08 10.28 2.76
CA ASP A 184 5.11 9.35 2.29
C ASP A 184 5.86 9.92 1.07
N ALA A 185 6.81 9.15 0.55
CA ALA A 185 7.59 9.52 -0.62
C ALA A 185 6.76 9.59 -1.93
N TYR A 186 5.58 8.98 -1.97
CA TYR A 186 4.65 9.02 -3.11
C TYR A 186 3.55 10.09 -2.94
N GLY A 187 3.59 10.87 -1.86
CA GLY A 187 2.65 11.95 -1.56
C GLY A 187 1.38 11.53 -0.81
N THR A 188 1.24 10.24 -0.46
CA THR A 188 0.11 9.70 0.30
C THR A 188 0.06 10.32 1.69
N ARG A 189 -1.12 10.72 2.15
CA ARG A 189 -1.28 11.41 3.42
C ARG A 189 -1.65 10.46 4.56
N ILE A 190 -1.27 10.80 5.79
CA ILE A 190 -1.73 10.11 7.00
C ILE A 190 -3.27 10.03 7.06
N GLU A 191 -3.95 11.10 6.65
CA GLU A 191 -5.42 11.17 6.63
C GLU A 191 -6.06 10.08 5.77
N ASP A 192 -5.41 9.69 4.67
CA ASP A 192 -5.92 8.67 3.76
C ASP A 192 -5.97 7.31 4.45
N TYR A 193 -4.93 6.98 5.23
CA TYR A 193 -4.87 5.73 5.99
C TYR A 193 -5.80 5.74 7.20
N LEU A 194 -5.89 6.86 7.92
CA LEU A 194 -6.85 7.03 9.03
C LEU A 194 -8.29 6.78 8.57
N ARG A 195 -8.65 7.24 7.36
CA ARG A 195 -9.98 7.06 6.78
C ARG A 195 -10.18 5.65 6.22
N ARG A 196 -9.26 5.17 5.37
CA ARG A 196 -9.40 3.92 4.60
C ARG A 196 -9.37 2.69 5.49
N PHE A 197 -8.52 2.68 6.50
CA PHE A 197 -8.30 1.53 7.38
C PHE A 197 -8.95 1.71 8.76
N GLY A 198 -9.91 2.62 8.86
CA GLY A 198 -10.66 2.81 10.10
C GLY A 198 -11.75 1.74 10.30
N GLY A 199 -11.99 1.41 11.58
CA GLY A 199 -13.15 0.60 11.98
C GLY A 199 -12.97 -0.92 11.88
N TYR A 200 -11.73 -1.41 11.77
CA TYR A 200 -11.43 -2.84 11.98
C TYR A 200 -11.23 -3.14 13.46
N ASP A 201 -11.74 -4.28 13.90
CA ASP A 201 -11.43 -4.94 15.17
C ASP A 201 -10.04 -5.58 15.13
N LEU A 202 -9.26 -5.32 16.17
CA LEU A 202 -7.87 -5.76 16.31
C LEU A 202 -7.68 -6.69 17.51
N SER A 203 -8.76 -7.26 18.04
CA SER A 203 -8.75 -8.26 19.11
C SER A 203 -7.81 -9.45 18.81
N GLY A 204 -7.83 -9.97 17.57
CA GLY A 204 -6.98 -11.08 17.11
C GLY A 204 -5.46 -10.82 17.00
N LEU A 205 -5.00 -9.60 17.33
CA LEU A 205 -3.57 -9.23 17.28
C LEU A 205 -2.73 -9.91 18.38
N GLU A 206 -3.31 -10.24 19.53
CA GLU A 206 -2.56 -10.71 20.73
C GLU A 206 -2.55 -12.24 20.94
N GLU A 207 -3.27 -13.04 20.16
CA GLU A 207 -3.41 -14.49 20.40
C GLU A 207 -2.15 -15.34 20.13
N ALA A 208 -1.04 -14.75 19.70
CA ALA A 208 0.22 -15.48 19.50
C ALA A 208 1.14 -15.32 20.73
N ARG A 209 0.73 -15.88 21.87
CA ARG A 209 1.64 -16.17 22.99
C ARG A 209 2.01 -17.66 22.95
N ARG A 210 3.24 -17.97 22.60
CA ARG A 210 3.97 -19.16 23.04
C ARG A 210 5.32 -18.70 23.57
#